data_AF-X1VPM8-F1
#
_entry.id   AF-X1VPM8-F1
#
_cell.length_a   1.000
_cell.length_b   1.000
_cell.length_c   1.000
_cell.angle_alpha   90.00
_cell.angle_beta   90.00
_cell.angle_gamma   90.00
#
_symmetry.space_group_name_H-M   'P 1'
#
loop_
_entity.id
_entity.type
_entity.pdbx_description
1 polymer ?
#
loop_
_entity_poly.entity_id
_entity_poly.type
_entity_poly.pdbx_seq_one_letter_code
_entity_poly.pdbx_strand_id
1 'polypeptide(L)'
;IVAIEELKKALDIKSEYPHARYLLAECYFQQEEYKLAQVEYERVVTDSATNEYTDDALWGSGWCYYLLEEYEEAARRFSKLLNDFPNSDLALQARHKLGKSYFQGNNYPETIKVYREFLEKYSEYQGKEIEEVYYLLGQAYLRSGKYTEAEEVFNNLLFFFPGFELASEVKYYNSLSLFKENKYEEAIVQLKSLISEAEIGDNRKEEAQYLLARCLLNLQEYSKAIEN
;
A
#
# COMPACT_ATOMS: atom_id res chain seq x y z
N ILE A 1 -20.30 -14.89 21.09
CA ILE A 1 -21.50 -15.75 20.91
C ILE A 1 -22.75 -15.10 21.50
N VAL A 2 -22.84 -14.86 22.81
CA VAL A 2 -24.04 -14.25 23.44
C VAL A 2 -24.43 -12.89 22.85
N ALA A 3 -23.47 -11.98 22.62
CA ALA A 3 -23.75 -10.67 22.03
C ALA A 3 -24.29 -10.76 20.59
N ILE A 4 -23.78 -11.68 19.77
CA ILE A 4 -24.24 -11.88 18.39
C ILE A 4 -25.71 -12.34 18.37
N GLU A 5 -26.08 -13.27 19.24
CA GLU A 5 -27.45 -13.77 19.32
C GLU A 5 -28.44 -12.67 19.71
N GLU A 6 -28.09 -11.84 20.70
CA GLU A 6 -28.94 -10.72 21.12
C GLU A 6 -29.03 -9.61 20.05
N LEU A 7 -27.93 -9.31 19.35
CA LEU A 7 -27.94 -8.36 18.23
C LEU A 7 -28.81 -8.86 17.07
N LYS A 8 -28.78 -10.15 16.76
CA LYS A 8 -29.66 -10.76 15.75
C LYS A 8 -31.13 -10.65 16.16
N LYS A 9 -31.48 -10.99 17.40
CA LYS A 9 -32.85 -10.84 17.92
C LYS A 9 -33.32 -9.38 17.84
N ALA A 10 -32.46 -8.42 18.15
CA ALA A 10 -32.79 -6.99 18.03
C ALA A 10 -33.09 -6.59 16.57
N LEU A 11 -32.31 -7.09 15.62
CA LEU A 11 -32.51 -6.86 14.19
C LEU A 11 -33.74 -7.60 13.61
N ASP A 12 -34.12 -8.74 14.19
CA ASP A 12 -35.37 -9.44 13.85
C ASP A 12 -36.60 -8.65 14.32
N ILE A 13 -36.52 -7.95 15.45
CA ILE A 13 -37.60 -7.08 15.96
C ILE A 13 -37.72 -5.81 15.13
N LYS A 14 -36.60 -5.20 14.76
CA LYS A 14 -36.57 -4.07 13.83
C LYS A 14 -35.29 -4.09 13.00
N SER A 15 -35.48 -4.24 11.69
CA SER A 15 -34.40 -4.41 10.71
C SER A 15 -33.52 -3.17 10.54
N GLU A 16 -34.09 -1.99 10.81
CA GLU A 16 -33.45 -0.68 10.64
C GLU A 16 -32.87 -0.18 11.97
N TYR A 17 -31.85 -0.87 12.48
CA TYR A 17 -31.01 -0.40 13.58
C TYR A 17 -29.54 -0.35 13.13
N PRO A 18 -29.09 0.77 12.53
CA PRO A 18 -27.74 0.90 12.00
C PRO A 18 -26.65 0.58 13.05
N HIS A 19 -26.82 1.07 14.28
CA HIS A 19 -25.88 0.77 15.37
C HIS A 19 -25.82 -0.72 15.72
N ALA A 20 -26.96 -1.39 15.88
CA ALA A 20 -26.99 -2.82 16.20
C ALA A 20 -26.37 -3.66 15.07
N ARG A 21 -26.59 -3.25 13.83
CA ARG A 21 -26.02 -3.91 12.66
C ARG A 21 -24.52 -3.68 12.52
N TYR A 22 -24.05 -2.47 12.79
CA TYR A 22 -22.63 -2.14 12.89
C TYR A 22 -21.94 -2.98 13.98
N LEU A 23 -22.50 -3.03 15.20
CA LEU A 23 -21.95 -3.85 16.29
C LEU A 23 -21.91 -5.34 15.95
N LEU A 24 -22.89 -5.82 15.19
CA LEU A 24 -22.90 -7.21 14.72
C LEU A 24 -21.76 -7.46 13.74
N ALA A 25 -21.51 -6.52 12.82
CA ALA A 25 -20.38 -6.57 11.91
C ALA A 25 -19.03 -6.55 12.66
N GLU A 26 -18.87 -5.67 13.65
CA GLU A 26 -17.69 -5.64 14.54
C GLU A 26 -17.48 -6.98 15.25
N CYS A 27 -18.55 -7.59 15.78
CA CYS A 27 -18.46 -8.90 16.44
C CYS A 27 -17.99 -10.00 15.50
N TYR A 28 -18.42 -9.98 14.24
CA TYR A 28 -17.95 -10.92 13.22
C TYR A 28 -16.52 -10.62 12.80
N PHE A 29 -16.16 -9.35 12.67
CA PHE A 29 -14.81 -8.93 12.33
C PHE A 29 -13.78 -9.42 13.36
N GLN A 30 -14.08 -9.25 14.66
CA GLN A 30 -13.23 -9.73 15.76
C GLN A 30 -13.13 -11.26 15.85
N GLN A 31 -14.05 -12.00 15.22
CA GLN A 31 -13.98 -13.46 15.09
C GLN A 31 -13.31 -13.91 13.79
N GLU A 32 -12.75 -12.97 13.02
CA GLU A 32 -12.14 -13.21 11.71
C GLU A 32 -13.14 -13.77 10.66
N GLU A 33 -14.44 -13.67 10.95
CA GLU A 33 -15.54 -14.04 10.06
C GLU A 33 -15.80 -12.92 9.05
N TYR A 34 -14.77 -12.55 8.28
CA TYR A 34 -14.74 -11.34 7.45
C TYR A 34 -15.88 -11.29 6.43
N LYS A 35 -16.32 -12.45 5.91
CA LYS A 35 -17.45 -12.49 4.96
C LYS A 35 -18.77 -12.12 5.63
N LEU A 36 -19.00 -12.57 6.87
CA LEU A 36 -20.20 -12.21 7.64
C LEU A 36 -20.15 -10.74 8.07
N ALA A 37 -18.97 -10.27 8.53
CA ALA A 37 -18.76 -8.88 8.87
C ALA A 37 -19.05 -7.95 7.69
N GLN A 38 -18.46 -8.26 6.52
CA GLN A 38 -18.68 -7.53 5.26
C GLN A 38 -20.17 -7.40 4.92
N VAL A 39 -20.94 -8.48 5.01
CA VAL A 39 -22.38 -8.45 4.71
C VAL A 39 -23.13 -7.50 5.65
N GLU A 40 -22.82 -7.50 6.95
CA GLU A 40 -23.49 -6.64 7.90
C GLU A 40 -23.05 -5.17 7.80
N TYR A 41 -21.76 -4.89 7.53
CA TYR A 41 -21.31 -3.54 7.21
C TYR A 41 -22.00 -2.98 5.96
N GLU A 42 -22.08 -3.75 4.87
CA GLU A 42 -22.75 -3.29 3.64
C GLU A 42 -24.21 -2.93 3.89
N ARG A 43 -24.89 -3.68 4.73
CA ARG A 43 -26.28 -3.40 5.08
C ARG A 43 -26.44 -2.11 5.87
N VAL A 44 -25.44 -1.69 6.67
CA VAL A 44 -25.41 -0.35 7.29
C VAL A 44 -25.26 0.74 6.21
N VAL A 45 -24.49 0.48 5.16
CA VAL A 45 -24.23 1.42 4.05
C VAL A 45 -25.44 1.55 3.10
N THR A 46 -26.21 0.47 2.90
CA THR A 46 -27.35 0.46 1.96
C THR A 46 -28.65 1.03 2.53
N ASP A 47 -28.79 1.17 3.85
CA ASP A 47 -29.98 1.78 4.44
C ASP A 47 -30.03 3.26 4.06
N SER A 48 -31.11 3.65 3.37
CA SER A 48 -31.29 4.82 2.49
C SER A 48 -31.01 6.23 3.05
N ALA A 49 -30.56 6.36 4.29
CA ALA A 49 -30.08 7.61 4.87
C ALA A 49 -28.68 7.39 5.45
N THR A 50 -27.69 8.16 4.95
CA THR A 50 -26.39 8.29 5.60
C THR A 50 -26.61 8.57 7.08
N ASN A 51 -26.09 7.71 7.94
CA ASN A 51 -26.17 7.81 9.39
C ASN A 51 -24.76 7.94 9.99
N GLU A 52 -24.69 8.16 11.30
CA GLU A 52 -23.44 8.40 12.02
C GLU A 52 -22.42 7.24 11.97
N TYR A 53 -22.83 6.04 11.52
CA TYR A 53 -21.97 4.86 11.40
C TYR A 53 -21.60 4.52 9.94
N THR A 54 -21.99 5.36 8.98
CA THR A 54 -21.86 5.01 7.56
C THR A 54 -20.40 5.04 7.10
N ASP A 55 -19.59 5.98 7.57
CA ASP A 55 -18.16 6.01 7.29
C ASP A 55 -17.40 4.89 8.00
N ASP A 56 -17.69 4.63 9.28
CA ASP A 56 -17.16 3.46 10.01
C ASP A 56 -17.51 2.15 9.29
N ALA A 57 -18.75 1.99 8.81
CA ALA A 57 -19.17 0.80 8.08
C ALA A 57 -18.52 0.69 6.70
N LEU A 58 -18.31 1.80 5.99
CA LEU A 58 -17.54 1.81 4.72
C LEU A 58 -16.08 1.40 4.96
N TRP A 59 -15.48 1.89 6.05
CA TRP A 59 -14.14 1.50 6.47
C TRP A 59 -14.07 0.00 6.79
N GLY A 60 -14.95 -0.48 7.67
CA GLY A 60 -15.02 -1.89 8.06
C GLY A 60 -15.26 -2.81 6.86
N SER A 61 -16.18 -2.45 5.97
CA SER A 61 -16.42 -3.21 4.74
C SER A 61 -15.20 -3.22 3.81
N GLY A 62 -14.60 -2.05 3.55
CA GLY A 62 -13.38 -1.97 2.73
C GLY A 62 -12.24 -2.80 3.30
N TRP A 63 -12.11 -2.82 4.62
CA TRP A 63 -11.10 -3.62 5.30
C TRP A 63 -11.40 -5.13 5.24
N CYS A 64 -12.66 -5.54 5.38
CA CYS A 64 -13.05 -6.94 5.17
C CYS A 64 -12.74 -7.39 3.74
N TYR A 65 -13.12 -6.60 2.73
CA TYR A 65 -12.81 -6.91 1.34
C TYR A 65 -11.30 -7.03 1.10
N TYR A 66 -10.49 -6.16 1.71
CA TYR A 66 -9.04 -6.23 1.63
C TYR A 66 -8.49 -7.54 2.22
N LEU A 67 -8.97 -7.94 3.40
CA LEU A 67 -8.55 -9.18 4.06
C LEU A 67 -9.02 -10.44 3.34
N LEU A 68 -10.12 -10.34 2.58
CA LEU A 68 -10.61 -11.39 1.69
C LEU A 68 -9.91 -11.39 0.31
N GLU A 69 -8.89 -10.55 0.13
CA GLU A 69 -8.16 -10.36 -1.14
C GLU A 69 -9.04 -9.86 -2.32
N GLU A 70 -10.24 -9.37 -2.01
CA GLU A 70 -11.17 -8.75 -2.95
C GLU A 70 -10.80 -7.26 -3.14
N TYR A 71 -9.57 -7.00 -3.63
CA TYR A 71 -8.95 -5.68 -3.61
C TYR A 71 -9.68 -4.58 -4.41
N GLU A 72 -10.35 -4.93 -5.50
CA GLU A 72 -11.14 -3.97 -6.29
C GLU A 72 -12.36 -3.46 -5.49
N GLU A 73 -13.03 -4.36 -4.79
CA GLU A 73 -14.17 -4.00 -3.93
C GLU A 73 -13.70 -3.20 -2.71
N ALA A 74 -12.56 -3.57 -2.11
CA ALA A 74 -11.92 -2.79 -1.06
C ALA A 74 -11.65 -1.34 -1.51
N ALA A 75 -11.03 -1.17 -2.68
CA ALA A 75 -10.77 0.14 -3.27
C ALA A 75 -12.07 0.93 -3.51
N ARG A 76 -13.14 0.27 -3.96
CA ARG A 76 -14.45 0.92 -4.16
C ARG A 76 -15.03 1.47 -2.85
N ARG A 77 -14.92 0.72 -1.74
CA ARG A 77 -15.43 1.16 -0.43
C ARG A 77 -14.62 2.29 0.18
N PHE A 78 -13.29 2.19 0.15
CA PHE A 78 -12.43 3.29 0.60
C PHE A 78 -12.62 4.56 -0.25
N SER A 79 -12.78 4.43 -1.57
CA SER A 79 -13.09 5.57 -2.45
C SER A 79 -14.43 6.21 -2.11
N LYS A 80 -15.46 5.40 -1.84
CA LYS A 80 -16.77 5.90 -1.42
C LYS A 80 -16.70 6.65 -0.10
N LEU A 81 -15.95 6.15 0.89
CA LEU A 81 -15.70 6.86 2.15
C LEU A 81 -15.07 8.24 1.89
N LEU A 82 -14.02 8.29 1.08
CA LEU A 82 -13.32 9.55 0.78
C LEU A 82 -14.17 10.56 0.02
N ASN A 83 -15.09 10.10 -0.82
CA ASN A 83 -15.98 10.94 -1.62
C ASN A 83 -17.16 11.47 -0.80
N ASP A 84 -17.81 10.59 -0.03
CA ASP A 84 -19.02 10.93 0.71
C ASP A 84 -18.71 11.58 2.07
N PHE A 85 -17.57 11.22 2.68
CA PHE A 85 -17.13 11.69 4.00
C PHE A 85 -15.68 12.22 3.96
N PRO A 86 -15.38 13.26 3.17
CA PRO A 86 -14.01 13.76 2.97
C PRO A 86 -13.33 14.32 4.23
N ASN A 87 -14.11 14.63 5.27
CA ASN A 87 -13.67 15.14 6.57
C ASN A 87 -13.76 14.09 7.70
N SER A 88 -14.07 12.83 7.39
CA SER A 88 -14.06 11.76 8.39
C SER A 88 -12.66 11.62 8.99
N ASP A 89 -12.59 11.30 10.29
CA ASP A 89 -11.33 10.97 10.97
C ASP A 89 -10.63 9.75 10.33
N LEU A 90 -11.39 8.94 9.59
CA LEU A 90 -10.90 7.79 8.83
C LEU A 90 -10.33 8.17 7.47
N ALA A 91 -10.47 9.40 6.98
CA ALA A 91 -10.11 9.77 5.62
C ALA A 91 -8.62 9.53 5.29
N LEU A 92 -7.71 9.81 6.24
CA LEU A 92 -6.28 9.52 6.05
C LEU A 92 -6.05 8.01 5.89
N GLN A 93 -6.58 7.22 6.82
CA GLN A 93 -6.42 5.76 6.79
C GLN A 93 -7.09 5.14 5.56
N ALA A 94 -8.27 5.60 5.18
CA ALA A 94 -9.01 5.16 4.00
C ALA A 94 -8.21 5.45 2.72
N ARG A 95 -7.58 6.63 2.60
CA ARG A 95 -6.72 6.91 1.44
C ARG A 95 -5.48 6.02 1.41
N HIS A 96 -4.86 5.79 2.56
CA HIS A 96 -3.72 4.88 2.63
C HIS A 96 -4.12 3.45 2.19
N LYS A 97 -5.23 2.92 2.70
CA LYS A 97 -5.75 1.60 2.34
C LYS A 97 -6.27 1.53 0.91
N LEU A 98 -6.78 2.62 0.35
CA LEU A 98 -7.16 2.70 -1.06
C LEU A 98 -5.95 2.46 -1.97
N GLY A 99 -4.86 3.19 -1.75
CA GLY A 99 -3.62 3.00 -2.53
C GLY A 99 -3.05 1.59 -2.38
N LYS A 100 -3.14 1.02 -1.17
CA LYS A 100 -2.68 -0.34 -0.87
C LYS A 100 -3.52 -1.38 -1.58
N SER A 101 -4.84 -1.19 -1.59
CA SER A 101 -5.78 -2.06 -2.31
C SER A 101 -5.47 -2.06 -3.82
N TYR A 102 -5.25 -0.89 -4.42
CA TYR A 102 -4.83 -0.82 -5.82
C TYR A 102 -3.49 -1.52 -6.07
N PHE A 103 -2.52 -1.39 -5.16
CA PHE A 103 -1.23 -2.02 -5.31
C PHE A 103 -1.34 -3.55 -5.30
N GLN A 104 -2.07 -4.11 -4.34
CA GLN A 104 -2.31 -5.55 -4.23
C GLN A 104 -3.12 -6.09 -5.42
N GLY A 105 -4.07 -5.29 -5.93
CA GLY A 105 -4.78 -5.57 -7.17
C GLY A 105 -3.95 -5.36 -8.45
N ASN A 106 -2.64 -5.07 -8.33
CA ASN A 106 -1.71 -4.78 -9.44
C ASN A 106 -2.12 -3.57 -10.31
N ASN A 107 -2.97 -2.68 -9.81
CA ASN A 107 -3.33 -1.42 -10.46
C ASN A 107 -2.35 -0.31 -10.08
N TYR A 108 -1.11 -0.45 -10.57
CA TYR A 108 -0.04 0.51 -10.29
C TYR A 108 -0.34 1.95 -10.74
N PRO A 109 -1.03 2.22 -11.86
CA PRO A 109 -1.42 3.58 -12.23
C PRO A 109 -2.28 4.28 -11.15
N GLU A 110 -3.30 3.60 -10.61
CA GLU A 110 -4.12 4.16 -9.54
C GLU A 110 -3.38 4.23 -8.20
N THR A 111 -2.51 3.26 -7.89
CA THR A 111 -1.61 3.38 -6.72
C THR A 111 -0.78 4.65 -6.79
N ILE A 112 -0.13 4.91 -7.93
CA ILE A 112 0.70 6.10 -8.12
C ILE A 112 -0.12 7.36 -7.89
N LYS A 113 -1.30 7.45 -8.50
CA LYS A 113 -2.17 8.61 -8.35
C LYS A 113 -2.55 8.84 -6.88
N VAL A 114 -3.09 7.82 -6.21
CA VAL A 114 -3.58 7.91 -4.83
C VAL A 114 -2.45 8.26 -3.85
N TYR A 115 -1.27 7.65 -4.00
CA TYR A 115 -0.16 7.90 -3.08
C TYR A 115 0.58 9.20 -3.33
N ARG A 116 0.63 9.70 -4.57
CA ARG A 116 1.04 11.08 -4.82
C ARG A 116 0.12 12.07 -4.13
N GLU A 117 -1.19 11.94 -4.34
CA GLU A 117 -2.20 12.79 -3.68
C GLU A 117 -2.14 12.66 -2.15
N PHE A 118 -1.80 11.49 -1.63
CA PHE A 118 -1.58 11.28 -0.19
C PHE A 118 -0.41 12.12 0.33
N LEU A 119 0.76 12.03 -0.31
CA LEU A 119 1.96 12.78 0.09
C LEU A 119 1.78 14.30 -0.09
N GLU A 120 1.01 14.73 -1.10
CA GLU A 120 0.68 16.13 -1.32
C GLU A 120 -0.31 16.67 -0.26
N LYS A 121 -1.40 15.94 0.03
CA LYS A 121 -2.43 16.38 0.99
C LYS A 121 -2.00 16.23 2.45
N TYR A 122 -1.13 15.27 2.76
CA TYR A 122 -0.68 14.97 4.12
C TYR A 122 0.82 15.23 4.31
N SER A 123 1.34 16.31 3.73
CA SER A 123 2.78 16.65 3.73
C SER A 123 3.39 16.86 5.12
N GLU A 124 2.58 17.20 6.12
CA GLU A 124 3.01 17.38 7.52
C GLU A 124 2.78 16.14 8.40
N TYR A 125 2.19 15.08 7.85
CA TYR A 125 1.91 13.86 8.59
C TYR A 125 3.18 13.05 8.85
N GLN A 126 3.36 12.59 10.09
CA GLN A 126 4.56 11.88 10.55
C GLN A 126 4.24 10.44 11.05
N GLY A 127 3.08 9.90 10.73
CA GLY A 127 2.73 8.52 11.10
C GLY A 127 3.50 7.50 10.26
N LYS A 128 3.64 6.28 10.81
CA LYS A 128 4.44 5.19 10.20
C LYS A 128 3.95 4.78 8.82
N GLU A 129 2.67 5.01 8.53
CA GLU A 129 2.03 4.76 7.25
C GLU A 129 2.76 5.47 6.10
N ILE A 130 3.43 6.60 6.37
CA ILE A 130 4.17 7.33 5.35
C ILE A 130 5.33 6.51 4.77
N GLU A 131 5.99 5.67 5.57
CA GLU A 131 7.08 4.78 5.13
C GLU A 131 6.54 3.76 4.12
N GLU A 132 5.39 3.14 4.42
CA GLU A 132 4.70 2.20 3.52
C GLU A 132 4.22 2.92 2.24
N VAL A 133 3.71 4.14 2.34
CA VAL A 133 3.30 4.95 1.17
C VAL A 133 4.48 5.18 0.23
N TYR A 134 5.62 5.64 0.73
CA TYR A 134 6.83 5.83 -0.09
C TYR A 134 7.29 4.51 -0.73
N TYR A 135 7.34 3.43 0.05
CA TYR A 135 7.81 2.13 -0.42
C TYR A 135 6.91 1.56 -1.54
N LEU A 136 5.59 1.57 -1.34
CA LEU A 136 4.63 1.08 -2.33
C LEU A 136 4.54 1.99 -3.57
N LEU A 137 4.69 3.31 -3.40
CA LEU A 137 4.74 4.25 -4.52
C LEU A 137 5.97 4.01 -5.40
N GLY A 138 7.15 3.86 -4.80
CA GLY A 138 8.39 3.57 -5.53
C GLY A 138 8.31 2.24 -6.28
N GLN A 139 7.75 1.20 -5.64
CA GLN A 139 7.49 -0.07 -6.31
C GLN A 139 6.48 0.05 -7.45
N ALA A 140 5.41 0.82 -7.28
CA ALA A 140 4.42 1.03 -8.34
C ALA A 140 5.04 1.73 -9.55
N TYR A 141 5.91 2.72 -9.33
CA TYR A 141 6.69 3.36 -10.40
C TYR A 141 7.61 2.37 -11.10
N LEU A 142 8.39 1.59 -10.34
CA LEU A 142 9.31 0.57 -10.88
C LEU A 142 8.57 -0.44 -11.77
N ARG A 143 7.43 -0.96 -11.30
CA ARG A 143 6.60 -1.94 -12.04
C ARG A 143 5.90 -1.33 -13.24
N SER A 144 5.67 -0.02 -13.23
CA SER A 144 5.13 0.74 -14.36
C SER A 144 6.19 1.19 -15.38
N GLY A 145 7.46 0.83 -15.18
CA GLY A 145 8.57 1.24 -16.05
C GLY A 145 9.01 2.69 -15.90
N LYS A 146 8.53 3.37 -14.85
CA LYS A 146 8.83 4.78 -14.54
C LYS A 146 10.02 4.84 -13.59
N TYR A 147 11.20 4.51 -14.13
CA TYR A 147 12.39 4.24 -13.32
C TYR A 147 12.96 5.50 -12.67
N THR A 148 12.91 6.65 -13.35
CA THR A 148 13.37 7.93 -12.80
C THR A 148 12.54 8.32 -11.58
N GLU A 149 11.21 8.20 -11.66
CA GLU A 149 10.32 8.50 -10.54
C GLU A 149 10.46 7.47 -9.40
N ALA A 150 10.73 6.20 -9.73
CA ALA A 150 11.03 5.18 -8.72
C ALA A 150 12.31 5.53 -7.95
N GLU A 151 13.38 5.91 -8.65
CA GLU A 151 14.64 6.37 -8.06
C GLU A 151 14.41 7.53 -7.07
N GLU A 152 13.69 8.57 -7.50
CA GLU A 152 13.39 9.74 -6.67
C GLU A 152 12.66 9.34 -5.38
N VAL A 153 11.61 8.53 -5.49
CA VAL A 153 10.80 8.10 -4.35
C VAL A 153 11.59 7.21 -3.40
N PHE A 154 12.42 6.29 -3.91
CA PHE A 154 13.26 5.44 -3.07
C PHE A 154 14.38 6.23 -2.37
N ASN A 155 14.98 7.22 -3.04
CA ASN A 155 15.95 8.12 -2.41
C ASN A 155 15.30 8.92 -1.28
N ASN A 156 14.10 9.47 -1.51
CA ASN A 156 13.34 10.17 -0.48
C ASN A 156 13.03 9.27 0.72
N LEU A 157 12.60 8.02 0.48
CA LEU A 157 12.37 7.03 1.54
C LEU A 157 13.62 6.81 2.41
N LEU A 158 14.76 6.53 1.79
CA LEU A 158 16.02 6.29 2.50
C LEU A 158 16.56 7.54 3.21
N PHE A 159 16.29 8.73 2.67
CA PHE A 159 16.72 9.99 3.26
C PHE A 159 15.87 10.37 4.48
N PHE A 160 14.55 10.32 4.36
CA PHE A 160 13.64 10.68 5.46
C PHE A 160 13.56 9.58 6.53
N PHE A 161 13.75 8.32 6.14
CA PHE A 161 13.60 7.14 7.02
C PHE A 161 14.83 6.22 6.92
N PRO A 162 16.02 6.67 7.39
CA PRO A 162 17.25 5.88 7.29
C PRO A 162 17.21 4.56 8.08
N GLY A 163 16.28 4.42 9.04
CA GLY A 163 16.03 3.20 9.81
C GLY A 163 14.88 2.33 9.30
N PHE A 164 14.40 2.55 8.08
CA PHE A 164 13.32 1.75 7.50
C PHE A 164 13.71 0.26 7.46
N GLU A 165 12.81 -0.61 7.92
CA GLU A 165 13.08 -2.04 8.09
C GLU A 165 13.54 -2.73 6.79
N LEU A 166 13.01 -2.27 5.65
CA LEU A 166 13.35 -2.82 4.33
C LEU A 166 14.40 -1.97 3.57
N ALA A 167 15.26 -1.23 4.27
CA ALA A 167 16.24 -0.34 3.65
C ALA A 167 17.16 -1.06 2.62
N SER A 168 17.63 -2.28 2.90
CA SER A 168 18.44 -3.07 1.96
C SER A 168 17.68 -3.37 0.65
N GLU A 169 16.39 -3.68 0.77
CA GLU A 169 15.53 -3.94 -0.38
C GLU A 169 15.24 -2.69 -1.19
N VAL A 170 15.00 -1.55 -0.52
CA VAL A 170 14.83 -0.25 -1.18
C VAL A 170 16.11 0.13 -1.95
N LYS A 171 17.30 -0.03 -1.35
CA LYS A 171 18.58 0.20 -2.04
C LYS A 171 18.75 -0.69 -3.27
N TYR A 172 18.32 -1.95 -3.18
CA TYR A 172 18.35 -2.86 -4.31
C TYR A 172 17.39 -2.42 -5.43
N TYR A 173 16.14 -2.09 -5.12
CA TYR A 173 15.17 -1.63 -6.11
C TYR A 173 15.53 -0.29 -6.74
N ASN A 174 16.15 0.61 -5.97
CA ASN A 174 16.72 1.83 -6.49
C ASN A 174 17.85 1.54 -7.51
N SER A 175 18.78 0.66 -7.14
CA SER A 175 19.85 0.21 -8.04
C SER A 175 19.32 -0.49 -9.30
N LEU A 176 18.22 -1.24 -9.17
CA LEU A 176 17.53 -1.86 -10.31
C LEU A 176 16.89 -0.81 -11.23
N SER A 177 16.34 0.27 -10.67
CA SER A 177 15.80 1.41 -11.44
C SER A 177 16.92 2.07 -12.26
N LEU A 178 18.04 2.40 -11.62
CA LEU A 178 19.24 2.93 -12.29
C LEU A 178 19.75 2.01 -13.41
N PHE A 179 19.83 0.70 -13.14
CA PHE A 179 20.23 -0.28 -14.16
C PHE A 179 19.28 -0.27 -15.36
N LYS A 180 17.96 -0.17 -15.14
CA LYS A 180 16.95 -0.13 -16.20
C LYS A 180 16.98 1.16 -17.02
N GLU A 181 17.50 2.24 -16.46
CA GLU A 181 17.79 3.50 -17.17
C GLU A 181 19.17 3.51 -17.85
N ASN A 182 19.94 2.43 -17.76
CA ASN A 182 21.33 2.33 -18.22
C ASN A 182 22.32 3.25 -17.47
N LYS A 183 21.95 3.75 -16.28
CA LYS A 183 22.82 4.50 -15.37
C LYS A 183 23.71 3.54 -14.57
N TYR A 184 24.54 2.77 -15.27
CA TYR A 184 25.26 1.64 -14.67
C TYR A 184 26.29 2.06 -13.63
N GLU A 185 27.00 3.18 -13.84
CA GLU A 185 27.99 3.72 -12.91
C GLU A 185 27.35 4.04 -11.56
N GLU A 186 26.20 4.72 -11.58
CA GLU A 186 25.44 5.07 -10.38
C GLU A 186 24.92 3.82 -9.67
N ALA A 187 24.37 2.86 -10.44
CA ALA A 187 23.93 1.58 -9.90
C ALA A 187 25.08 0.82 -9.22
N ILE A 188 26.29 0.81 -9.82
CA ILE A 188 27.48 0.15 -9.24
C ILE A 188 27.84 0.73 -7.87
N VAL A 189 27.77 2.05 -7.70
CA VAL A 189 28.07 2.71 -6.43
C VAL A 189 27.10 2.25 -5.34
N GLN A 190 25.80 2.30 -5.63
CA GLN A 190 24.74 1.90 -4.69
C GLN A 190 24.83 0.42 -4.33
N LEU A 191 25.06 -0.45 -5.32
CA LEU A 191 25.19 -1.89 -5.12
C LEU A 191 26.39 -2.26 -4.25
N LYS A 192 27.53 -1.56 -4.43
CA LYS A 192 28.72 -1.79 -3.58
C LYS A 192 28.46 -1.39 -2.13
N SER A 193 27.79 -0.26 -1.90
CA SER A 193 27.39 0.17 -0.54
C SER A 193 26.47 -0.88 0.09
N LEU A 194 25.41 -1.31 -0.60
CA LEU A 194 24.51 -2.35 -0.14
C LEU A 194 25.26 -3.64 0.24
N ILE A 195 26.12 -4.15 -0.65
CA ILE A 195 26.87 -5.40 -0.41
C ILE A 195 27.80 -5.28 0.81
N SER A 196 28.38 -4.10 1.03
CA SER A 196 29.29 -3.86 2.15
C SER A 196 28.56 -3.75 3.50
N GLU A 197 27.34 -3.22 3.49
CA GLU A 197 26.53 -2.99 4.70
C GLU A 197 25.66 -4.20 5.06
N ALA A 198 25.31 -5.04 4.08
CA ALA A 198 24.43 -6.18 4.27
C ALA A 198 25.07 -7.28 5.14
N GLU A 199 24.30 -7.75 6.12
CA GLU A 199 24.64 -8.85 7.02
C GLU A 199 24.86 -10.18 6.26
N ILE A 200 25.51 -11.13 6.93
CA ILE A 200 25.73 -12.47 6.36
C ILE A 200 24.38 -13.19 6.29
N GLY A 201 23.99 -13.62 5.09
CA GLY A 201 22.71 -14.30 4.84
C GLY A 201 21.57 -13.38 4.37
N ASP A 202 21.82 -12.10 4.15
CA ASP A 202 20.87 -11.20 3.50
C ASP A 202 20.71 -11.58 2.02
N ASN A 203 19.53 -12.08 1.63
CA ASN A 203 19.21 -12.46 0.26
C ASN A 203 19.42 -11.30 -0.74
N ARG A 204 19.22 -10.04 -0.32
CA ARG A 204 19.42 -8.87 -1.18
C ARG A 204 20.89 -8.69 -1.54
N LYS A 205 21.82 -9.19 -0.73
CA LYS A 205 23.27 -9.15 -1.02
C LYS A 205 23.62 -9.98 -2.25
N GLU A 206 23.05 -11.17 -2.37
CA GLU A 206 23.31 -12.07 -3.51
C GLU A 206 22.73 -11.49 -4.81
N GLU A 207 21.48 -11.00 -4.76
CA GLU A 207 20.85 -10.33 -5.89
C GLU A 207 21.61 -9.07 -6.31
N ALA A 208 22.09 -8.29 -5.33
CA ALA A 208 22.90 -7.11 -5.59
C ALA A 208 24.24 -7.46 -6.25
N GLN A 209 24.91 -8.55 -5.84
CA GLN A 209 26.14 -9.03 -6.49
C GLN A 209 25.89 -9.41 -7.96
N TYR A 210 24.77 -10.10 -8.22
CA TYR A 210 24.38 -10.46 -9.58
C TYR A 210 24.09 -9.21 -10.44
N LEU A 211 23.32 -8.25 -9.92
CA LEU A 211 23.02 -7.01 -10.64
C LEU A 211 24.30 -6.19 -10.88
N LEU A 212 25.23 -6.16 -9.91
CA LEU A 212 26.52 -5.49 -10.05
C LEU A 212 27.34 -6.08 -11.20
N ALA A 213 27.41 -7.40 -11.29
CA ALA A 213 28.10 -8.08 -12.40
C ALA A 213 27.48 -7.69 -13.76
N ARG A 214 26.15 -7.57 -13.84
CA ARG A 214 25.46 -7.13 -15.06
C ARG A 214 25.76 -5.68 -15.41
N CYS A 215 25.83 -4.77 -14.44
CA CYS A 215 26.25 -3.39 -14.70
C CYS A 215 27.65 -3.34 -15.32
N LEU A 216 28.60 -4.09 -14.76
CA LEU A 216 29.99 -4.12 -15.24
C LEU A 216 30.12 -4.69 -16.66
N LEU A 217 29.36 -5.75 -16.97
CA LEU A 217 29.32 -6.33 -18.32
C LEU A 217 28.79 -5.32 -19.35
N ASN A 218 27.69 -4.63 -19.03
CA ASN A 218 27.13 -3.63 -19.93
C ASN A 218 28.14 -2.51 -20.20
N LEU A 219 28.78 -1.95 -19.17
CA LEU A 219 29.80 -0.91 -19.35
C LEU A 219 30.97 -1.34 -20.23
N GLN A 220 31.42 -2.58 -20.12
CA GLN A 220 32.47 -3.12 -20.97
C GLN A 220 32.01 -3.30 -22.43
N GLU A 221 30.74 -3.60 -22.67
CA GLU A 221 30.17 -3.68 -24.03
C GLU A 221 30.02 -2.29 -24.65
N TYR A 222 29.56 -1.29 -23.88
CA TYR A 222 29.46 0.09 -24.35
C TYR A 222 30.82 0.69 -24.68
N SER A 223 31.85 0.46 -23.86
CA SER A 223 33.20 0.95 -24.16
C SER A 223 33.74 0.38 -25.47
N LYS A 224 33.51 -0.92 -25.74
CA LYS A 224 33.87 -1.55 -27.02
C LYS A 224 33.04 -1.04 -28.21
N ALA A 225 31.79 -0.63 -28.00
CA ALA A 225 30.93 -0.11 -29.06
C ALA A 225 31.34 1.29 -29.54
N ILE A 226 31.97 2.08 -28.68
CA ILE A 226 32.44 3.45 -28.99
C ILE A 226 33.80 3.44 -29.71
N GLU A 227 34.60 2.39 -29.54
CA GLU A 227 35.94 2.25 -30.14
C GLU A 227 35.94 1.72 -31.60
N ASN A 228 34.79 1.36 -32.17
CA ASN A 228 34.63 0.90 -33.57
C ASN A 228 33.90 1.92 -34.45
#